data_AF-A0A9X6YIX4-F1
#
_entry.id   AF-A0A9X6YIX4-F1
#
_cell.length_a   1.000
_cell.length_b   1.000
_cell.length_c   1.000
_cell.angle_alpha   90.00
_cell.angle_beta   90.00
_cell.angle_gamma   90.00
#
_symmetry.space_group_name_H-M   'P 1'
#
loop_
_entity.id
_entity.type
_entity.pdbx_description
1 polymer ?
#
loop_
_entity_poly.entity_id
_entity_poly.type
_entity_poly.pdbx_seq_one_letter_code
_entity_poly.pdbx_strand_id
1 'polypeptide(L)' 'PVLNWAIGNAVTKQDANENIMLDKSKATERIDPIAAVINSHVRCMLNSGEMDLNAYILSQDFSF' A
#
# COMPACT_ATOMS: atom_id res chain seq x y z
N PRO A 1 13.26 8.44 1.41
CA PRO A 1 14.16 8.30 0.23
C PRO A 1 13.70 7.23 -0.78
N VAL A 2 13.44 5.98 -0.36
CA VAL A 2 13.07 4.86 -1.25
C VAL A 2 11.66 5.01 -1.85
N LEU A 3 10.69 5.50 -1.08
CA LEU A 3 9.33 5.74 -1.58
C LEU A 3 9.31 6.77 -2.71
N ASN A 4 10.05 7.87 -2.59
CA ASN A 4 10.09 8.93 -3.60
C ASN A 4 10.65 8.41 -4.94
N TRP A 5 11.67 7.56 -4.87
CA TRP A 5 12.20 6.86 -6.05
C TRP A 5 11.17 5.90 -6.65
N ALA A 6 10.52 5.08 -5.83
CA ALA A 6 9.48 4.15 -6.30
C ALA A 6 8.29 4.88 -6.97
N ILE A 7 7.91 6.07 -6.47
CA ILE A 7 6.89 6.92 -7.08
C ILE A 7 7.35 7.42 -8.45
N GLY A 8 8.61 7.87 -8.58
CA GLY A 8 9.16 8.34 -9.87
C GLY A 8 9.20 7.26 -10.96
N ASN A 9 9.22 5.98 -10.58
CA ASN A 9 9.21 4.84 -11.50
C ASN A 9 7.81 4.28 -11.78
N ALA A 10 6.77 4.81 -11.12
CA ALA A 10 5.42 4.28 -11.21
C ALA A 10 4.75 4.69 -12.53
N VAL A 11 4.38 3.70 -13.35
CA VAL A 11 3.62 3.88 -14.58
C VAL A 11 2.21 3.32 -14.37
N THR A 12 1.19 4.02 -14.85
CA THR A 12 -0.19 3.54 -14.77
C THR A 12 -0.60 2.80 -16.05
N LYS A 13 -1.52 1.84 -15.90
CA LYS A 13 -2.28 1.25 -17.00
C LYS A 13 -3.74 1.13 -16.59
N GLN A 14 -4.61 1.04 -17.59
CA GLN A 14 -6.03 0.75 -17.39
C GLN A 14 -6.29 -0.73 -17.67
N ASP A 15 -7.08 -1.38 -16.82
CA ASP A 15 -7.54 -2.75 -17.09
C ASP A 15 -8.84 -2.79 -17.91
N ALA A 16 -9.31 -4.01 -18.22
CA ALA A 16 -10.54 -4.22 -18.97
C ALA A 16 -11.82 -3.76 -18.24
N ASN A 17 -11.72 -3.54 -16.92
CA ASN A 17 -12.80 -3.04 -16.07
C ASN A 17 -12.64 -1.53 -15.80
N GLU A 18 -11.83 -0.85 -16.61
CA GLU A 18 -11.53 0.57 -16.52
C GLU A 18 -10.82 1.03 -15.23
N ASN A 19 -10.30 0.11 -14.42
CA ASN A 19 -9.55 0.46 -13.22
C ASN A 19 -8.14 0.93 -13.57
N ILE A 20 -7.66 1.94 -12.84
CA ILE A 20 -6.27 2.40 -12.92
C ILE A 20 -5.41 1.53 -12.00
N MET A 21 -4.37 0.91 -12.55
CA MET A 21 -3.41 0.10 -11.80
C MET A 21 -1.96 0.45 -12.17
N LEU A 22 -1.03 0.08 -11.31
CA LEU A 22 0.40 0.23 -11.59
C LEU A 22 0.88 -0.86 -12.55
N ASP A 23 1.58 -0.46 -13.61
CA ASP A 23 2.10 -1.36 -14.62
C ASP A 23 3.54 -1.82 -14.31
N LYS A 24 3.66 -2.95 -13.63
CA LYS A 24 4.95 -3.50 -13.22
C LYS A 24 5.86 -3.90 -14.38
N SER A 25 5.32 -4.21 -15.57
CA SER A 25 6.13 -4.57 -16.74
C SER A 25 6.73 -3.36 -17.46
N LYS A 26 6.17 -2.17 -17.25
CA LYS A 26 6.66 -0.91 -17.84
C LYS A 26 7.41 -0.03 -16.84
N ALA A 27 7.39 -0.39 -15.56
CA ALA A 27 8.19 0.28 -14.55
C ALA A 27 9.68 0.04 -14.84
N THR A 28 10.46 1.12 -14.92
CA THR A 28 11.91 1.07 -15.17
C THR A 28 12.65 0.36 -14.03
N GLU A 29 12.18 0.54 -12.80
CA GLU A 29 12.81 0.11 -11.56
C GLU A 29 11.75 -0.30 -10.52
N ARG A 30 12.14 -0.66 -9.29
CA ARG A 30 11.20 -1.16 -8.26
C ARG A 30 10.11 -0.15 -7.92
N ILE A 31 8.87 -0.66 -7.82
CA ILE A 31 7.66 0.07 -7.43
C ILE A 31 6.96 -0.53 -6.20
N ASP A 32 7.51 -1.59 -5.60
CA ASP A 32 6.86 -2.31 -4.50
C ASP A 32 6.53 -1.39 -3.28
N PRO A 33 7.37 -0.40 -2.89
CA PRO A 33 7.04 0.50 -1.80
C PRO A 33 5.79 1.36 -2.01
N ILE A 34 5.56 1.88 -3.23
CA ILE A 34 4.36 2.69 -3.51
C ILE A 34 3.11 1.81 -3.61
N ALA A 35 3.24 0.60 -4.18
CA ALA A 35 2.15 -0.36 -4.19
C ALA A 35 1.70 -0.75 -2.75
N ALA A 36 2.66 -0.96 -1.85
CA ALA A 36 2.37 -1.23 -0.44
C ALA A 36 1.65 -0.07 0.26
N VAL A 37 2.07 1.18 -0.01
CA VAL A 37 1.42 2.38 0.54
C VAL A 37 -0.01 2.51 0.05
N ILE A 38 -0.27 2.34 -1.26
CA ILE A 38 -1.63 2.39 -1.82
C ILE A 38 -2.52 1.34 -1.15
N ASN A 39 -2.03 0.10 -1.06
CA ASN A 39 -2.78 -0.99 -0.40
C ASN A 39 -3.06 -0.68 1.07
N SER A 40 -2.07 -0.17 1.81
CA SER A 40 -2.23 0.22 3.21
C SER A 40 -3.24 1.36 3.36
N HIS A 41 -3.21 2.35 2.46
CA HIS A 41 -4.11 3.49 2.50
C HIS A 41 -5.55 3.07 2.26
N VAL A 42 -5.81 2.26 1.23
CA VAL A 42 -7.15 1.71 0.95
C VAL A 42 -7.64 0.86 2.11
N ARG A 43 -6.78 0.00 2.67
CA ARG A 43 -7.12 -0.80 3.85
C ARG A 43 -7.47 0.09 5.04
N CYS A 44 -6.71 1.15 5.31
CA CYS A 44 -7.01 2.09 6.39
C CYS A 44 -8.35 2.81 6.17
N MET A 45 -8.63 3.27 4.94
CA MET A 45 -9.88 3.93 4.62
C MET A 45 -11.10 3.02 4.79
N LEU A 46 -11.00 1.77 4.32
CA LEU A 46 -12.08 0.79 4.38
C LEU A 46 -12.23 0.17 5.77
N ASN A 47 -11.16 0.13 6.56
CA ASN A 47 -11.14 -0.47 7.89
C ASN A 47 -11.36 0.61 8.95
N SER A 48 -12.52 1.27 8.88
CA SER A 48 -12.96 2.37 9.74
C SER A 48 -13.23 1.97 11.21
N GLY A 49 -12.84 0.76 11.61
CA GLY A 49 -12.96 0.32 12.99
C GLY A 49 -11.97 1.09 13.86
N GLU A 50 -12.45 1.73 14.93
CA GLU A 50 -11.58 2.22 15.99
C GLU A 50 -10.73 1.05 16.50
N MET A 51 -9.46 1.02 16.09
CA MET A 51 -8.50 0.06 16.60
C MET A 51 -8.00 0.60 17.93
N ASP A 52 -8.48 0.02 19.03
CA ASP A 52 -7.91 0.29 20.34
C ASP A 52 -6.51 -0.31 20.43
N LEU A 53 -5.52 0.54 20.13
CA LEU A 53 -4.10 0.20 20.18
C LEU A 53 -3.69 -0.27 21.58
N ASN A 54 -4.31 0.24 22.65
CA ASN A 54 -4.00 -0.21 24.01
C ASN A 54 -4.48 -1.64 24.20
N ALA A 55 -5.70 -1.96 23.77
CA ALA A 55 -6.24 -3.32 23.84
C ALA A 55 -5.39 -4.32 23.04
N TYR A 56 -4.88 -3.93 21.86
CA TYR A 56 -4.02 -4.79 21.04
C TYR A 56 -2.61 -4.96 21.61
N ILE A 57 -1.98 -3.89 22.10
CA ILE A 57 -0.63 -3.98 22.72
C ILE A 57 -0.68 -4.77 24.03
N LEU A 58 -1.80 -4.68 24.78
CA LEU A 58 -2.03 -5.47 25.99
C LEU A 58 -2.55 -6.88 25.68
N SER A 59 -2.91 -7.17 24.43
CA SER A 59 -3.19 -8.54 24.01
C SER A 59 -1.88 -9.32 24.00
N GLN A 60 -1.91 -10.53 24.56
CA GLN A 60 -0.75 -11.43 24.62
C GLN A 60 -0.31 -11.93 23.22
N ASP A 61 -0.95 -11.47 22.15
CA ASP A 61 -0.64 -11.77 20.75
C ASP A 61 0.39 -10.80 20.14
N PHE A 62 0.76 -9.73 20.84
CA PHE A 62 1.79 -8.79 20.37
C PHE A 62 3.21 -9.31 20.69
N SER A 63 4.06 -9.43 19.65
CA SER A 63 5.49 -9.81 19.78
C SER A 63 6.38 -8.84 18.98
N PHE A 64 7.58 -8.60 19.50
CA PHE A 64 8.65 -7.82 18.84
C PHE A 64 9.47 -8.67 17.86
#